data_AF-A0A7W0MI97-F1
#
_entry.id   AF-A0A7W0MI97-F1
#
_cell.length_a   1.000
_cell.length_b   1.000
_cell.length_c   1.000
_cell.angle_alpha   90.00
_cell.angle_beta   90.00
_cell.angle_gamma   90.00
#
_symmetry.space_group_name_H-M   'P 1'
#
loop_
_entity.id
_entity.type
_entity.pdbx_description
1 polymer ?
#
loop_
_entity_poly.entity_id
_entity_poly.type
_entity_poly.pdbx_seq_one_letter_code
_entity_poly.pdbx_strand_id
1 'polypeptide(L)'
;MCFTFNVSGALNALGQEPIDDVNPLIGTTGPTENDYGGMIPGVATPFGMTHWTAMTRENKISVCPYNYKDTTIQGFLGTHQPAIWMGDYGQVS
;
A
#
# COMPACT_ATOMS: atom_id res chain seq x y z
N MET A 1 -49.07 0.70 -29.59
CA MET A 1 -48.60 0.38 -28.22
C MET A 1 -47.22 -0.24 -28.35
N CYS A 2 -46.18 0.56 -28.19
CA CYS A 2 -44.80 0.07 -28.12
C CYS A 2 -44.47 -0.07 -26.64
N PHE A 3 -44.36 -1.30 -26.13
CA PHE A 3 -43.92 -1.54 -24.76
C PHE A 3 -42.39 -1.65 -24.78
N THR A 4 -41.72 -0.66 -24.20
CA THR A 4 -40.31 -0.69 -23.83
C THR A 4 -40.10 -1.71 -22.71
N PHE A 5 -39.33 -2.76 -22.97
CA PHE A 5 -38.91 -3.70 -21.94
C PHE A 5 -37.52 -3.28 -21.43
N ASN A 6 -37.49 -2.56 -20.31
CA ASN A 6 -36.27 -2.39 -19.52
C ASN A 6 -35.97 -3.72 -18.83
N VAL A 7 -34.95 -4.45 -19.31
CA VAL A 7 -34.36 -5.54 -18.52
C VAL A 7 -33.41 -4.90 -17.52
N SER A 8 -33.92 -4.63 -16.31
CA SER A 8 -33.10 -4.50 -15.11
C SER A 8 -32.47 -5.87 -14.81
N GLY A 9 -31.37 -6.19 -15.51
CA GLY A 9 -30.60 -7.39 -15.30
C GLY A 9 -29.54 -7.17 -14.23
N ALA A 10 -29.87 -7.45 -12.97
CA ALA A 10 -28.88 -7.65 -11.94
C ALA A 10 -28.18 -9.00 -12.17
N LEU A 11 -27.05 -8.97 -12.88
CA LEU A 11 -26.05 -10.03 -12.84
C LEU A 11 -24.67 -9.37 -12.74
N ASN A 12 -24.36 -8.87 -11.55
CA ASN A 12 -22.97 -8.67 -11.16
C ASN A 12 -22.31 -10.06 -11.06
N ALA A 13 -21.87 -10.61 -12.19
CA ALA A 13 -20.62 -11.36 -12.17
C ALA A 13 -19.55 -10.28 -11.93
N LEU A 14 -19.27 -9.99 -10.65
CA LEU A 14 -18.37 -8.91 -10.23
C LEU A 14 -17.05 -9.09 -10.99
N GLY A 15 -16.81 -8.23 -11.98
CA GLY A 15 -15.60 -8.28 -12.80
C GLY A 15 -14.41 -8.01 -11.89
N GLN A 16 -13.69 -9.07 -11.54
CA GLN A 16 -12.47 -8.96 -10.76
C GLN A 16 -11.40 -8.38 -11.68
N GLU A 17 -11.01 -7.15 -11.41
CA GLU A 17 -9.93 -6.50 -12.13
C GLU A 17 -8.59 -7.01 -11.57
N PRO A 18 -7.52 -7.12 -12.37
CA PRO A 18 -6.22 -7.62 -11.88
C PRO A 18 -5.65 -6.85 -10.67
N ILE A 19 -6.13 -5.62 -10.45
CA ILE A 19 -5.76 -4.79 -9.29
C ILE A 19 -6.33 -5.32 -7.96
N ASP A 20 -7.45 -6.04 -8.00
CA ASP A 20 -8.11 -6.59 -6.80
C ASP A 20 -7.29 -7.73 -6.16
N ASP A 21 -6.43 -8.39 -6.95
CA ASP A 21 -5.52 -9.43 -6.48
C ASP A 21 -4.22 -8.85 -5.87
N VAL A 22 -3.98 -7.54 -5.98
CA VAL A 22 -2.76 -6.89 -5.49
C VAL A 22 -2.89 -6.61 -3.99
N ASN A 23 -2.00 -7.21 -3.19
CA ASN A 23 -1.91 -6.94 -1.76
C ASN A 23 -0.61 -6.18 -1.43
N PRO A 24 -0.66 -4.87 -1.13
CA PRO A 24 0.51 -4.05 -0.79
C PRO A 24 1.13 -4.37 0.57
N LEU A 25 0.48 -5.21 1.39
CA LEU A 25 0.96 -5.59 2.73
C LEU A 25 1.91 -6.79 2.69
N ILE A 26 2.04 -7.47 1.54
CA ILE A 26 2.97 -8.60 1.38
C ILE A 26 4.40 -8.11 1.59
N GLY A 27 5.13 -8.75 2.50
CA GLY A 27 6.52 -8.39 2.82
C GLY A 27 6.68 -7.24 3.83
N THR A 28 5.59 -6.71 4.38
CA THR A 28 5.62 -5.65 5.42
C THR A 28 5.80 -6.18 6.85
N THR A 29 5.78 -7.51 7.03
CA THR A 29 5.96 -8.18 8.32
C THR A 29 6.59 -9.55 8.12
N GLY A 30 7.02 -10.18 9.22
CA GLY A 30 7.53 -11.55 9.24
C GLY A 30 7.61 -12.12 10.66
N PRO A 31 8.27 -13.28 10.84
CA PRO A 31 8.18 -14.07 12.08
C PRO A 31 8.67 -13.30 13.31
N THR A 32 9.79 -12.61 13.19
CA THR A 32 10.39 -11.75 14.22
C THR A 32 10.16 -10.27 13.91
N GLU A 33 10.34 -9.37 14.88
CA GLU A 33 10.12 -7.92 14.67
C GLU A 33 11.06 -7.30 13.62
N ASN A 34 12.20 -7.95 13.36
CA ASN A 34 13.22 -7.50 12.41
C ASN A 34 13.21 -8.28 11.10
N ASP A 35 12.51 -9.43 11.03
CA ASP A 35 12.28 -10.15 9.78
C ASP A 35 11.08 -9.54 9.08
N TYR A 36 11.32 -8.64 8.13
CA TYR A 36 10.34 -8.24 7.13
C TYR A 36 11.04 -8.13 5.79
N GLY A 37 10.30 -8.30 4.69
CA GLY A 37 10.85 -8.32 3.33
C GLY A 37 11.36 -6.96 2.83
N GLY A 38 11.44 -5.95 3.70
CA GLY A 38 11.83 -4.58 3.34
C GLY A 38 10.79 -3.83 2.48
N MET A 39 9.56 -4.34 2.37
CA MET A 39 8.51 -3.74 1.55
C MET A 39 7.75 -2.67 2.33
N ILE A 40 7.34 -1.62 1.63
CA ILE A 40 6.58 -0.49 2.15
C ILE A 40 5.26 -0.43 1.38
N PRO A 41 4.10 -0.37 2.06
CA PRO A 41 2.80 -0.25 1.39
C PRO A 41 2.60 1.18 0.87
N GLY A 42 3.25 1.49 -0.26
CA GLY A 42 3.19 2.79 -0.91
C GLY A 42 1.97 2.95 -1.81
N VAL A 43 1.27 4.07 -1.68
CA VAL A 43 0.22 4.53 -2.59
C VAL A 43 0.84 5.55 -3.54
N ALA A 44 0.91 5.18 -4.81
CA ALA A 44 1.36 6.02 -5.90
C ALA A 44 0.87 5.49 -7.25
N THR A 45 0.87 6.36 -8.26
CA THR A 45 0.81 5.92 -9.65
C THR A 45 2.11 5.20 -10.02
N PRO A 46 2.11 4.30 -11.03
CA PRO A 46 3.35 3.70 -11.54
C PRO A 46 4.39 4.79 -11.85
N PHE A 47 5.59 4.66 -11.28
CA PHE A 47 6.69 5.62 -11.41
C PHE A 47 6.40 7.04 -10.88
N GLY A 48 5.46 7.17 -9.94
CA GLY A 48 5.21 8.44 -9.25
C GLY A 48 6.46 8.93 -8.51
N MET A 49 6.67 10.25 -8.50
CA MET A 49 7.82 10.84 -7.81
C MET A 49 7.80 10.54 -6.32
N THR A 50 6.63 10.65 -5.69
CA THR A 50 6.46 10.48 -4.25
C THR A 50 5.49 9.34 -3.96
N HIS A 51 5.87 8.45 -3.08
CA HIS A 51 5.02 7.36 -2.60
C HIS A 51 4.51 7.69 -1.20
N TRP A 52 3.22 7.47 -0.96
CA TRP A 52 2.62 7.72 0.35
C TRP A 52 2.40 6.41 1.11
N THR A 53 2.93 6.30 2.32
CA THR A 53 2.73 5.12 3.19
C THR A 53 2.23 5.56 4.56
N ALA A 54 1.45 4.71 5.23
CA ALA A 54 1.23 4.89 6.65
C ALA A 54 2.55 4.69 7.41
N MET A 55 2.77 5.50 8.44
CA MET A 55 3.97 5.44 9.29
C MET A 55 3.57 4.92 10.66
N THR A 56 4.02 3.72 11.02
CA THR A 56 3.84 3.13 12.36
C THR A 56 5.11 3.29 13.21
N ARG A 57 6.27 3.40 12.56
CA ARG A 57 7.60 3.53 13.18
C ARG A 57 8.35 4.69 12.57
N GLU A 58 9.30 5.23 13.33
CA GLU A 58 10.20 6.26 12.85
C GLU A 58 11.05 5.75 11.67
N ASN A 59 11.01 6.47 10.54
CA ASN A 59 11.77 6.10 9.36
C ASN A 59 13.27 6.30 9.59
N LYS A 60 14.07 5.24 9.46
CA LYS A 60 15.52 5.24 9.70
C LYS A 60 16.21 4.33 8.68
N ILE A 61 17.50 4.56 8.49
CA ILE A 61 18.33 3.64 7.69
C ILE A 61 18.24 2.23 8.30
N SER A 62 17.96 1.24 7.46
CA SER A 62 17.72 -0.16 7.81
C SER A 62 16.42 -0.44 8.58
N VAL A 63 15.46 0.50 8.56
CA VAL A 63 14.15 0.33 9.21
C VAL A 63 13.03 0.69 8.24
N CYS A 64 12.02 -0.18 8.11
CA CYS A 64 10.79 0.18 7.39
C CYS A 64 9.91 1.13 8.24
N PRO A 65 9.31 2.17 7.62
CA PRO A 65 8.39 3.08 8.30
C PRO A 65 7.06 2.42 8.70
N TYR A 66 6.73 1.26 8.11
CA TYR A 66 5.49 0.52 8.34
C TYR A 66 5.76 -0.94 8.73
N ASN A 67 5.07 -1.41 9.76
CA ASN A 67 4.99 -2.84 10.10
C ASN A 67 3.53 -3.22 10.37
N TYR A 68 3.06 -4.29 9.73
CA TYR A 68 1.67 -4.76 9.87
C TYR A 68 1.28 -5.18 11.29
N LYS A 69 2.25 -5.59 12.13
CA LYS A 69 2.00 -5.98 13.53
C LYS A 69 1.82 -4.78 14.46
N ASP A 70 2.20 -3.57 14.04
CA ASP A 70 2.08 -2.39 14.88
C ASP A 70 0.62 -1.94 14.97
N THR A 71 0.16 -1.59 16.18
CA THR A 71 -1.23 -1.23 16.44
C THR A 71 -1.51 0.28 16.34
N THR A 72 -0.47 1.09 16.12
CA THR A 72 -0.57 2.56 16.15
C THR A 72 0.06 3.18 14.90
N ILE A 73 -0.65 4.12 14.29
CA ILE A 73 -0.18 4.93 13.17
C ILE A 73 0.18 6.32 13.72
N GLN A 74 1.40 6.78 13.43
CA GLN A 74 1.92 8.09 13.82
C GLN A 74 1.57 9.18 12.80
N GLY A 75 1.51 8.83 11.52
CA GLY A 75 1.23 9.76 10.42
C GLY A 75 1.28 9.10 9.04
N PHE A 76 1.35 9.91 7.99
CA PHE A 76 1.48 9.45 6.61
C PHE A 76 2.77 10.02 6.01
N LEU A 77 3.66 9.11 5.63
CA LEU A 77 4.98 9.45 5.11
C LEU A 77 4.95 9.50 3.57
N GLY A 78 5.31 10.65 3.01
CA GLY A 78 5.75 10.78 1.63
C GLY A 78 7.23 10.39 1.52
N THR A 79 7.51 9.21 0.97
CA THR A 79 8.84 8.59 0.92
C THR A 79 9.37 8.49 -0.51
N HIS A 80 10.69 8.58 -0.64
CA HIS A 80 11.47 8.33 -1.86
C HIS A 80 12.46 7.18 -1.67
N GLN A 81 12.30 6.39 -0.60
CA GLN A 81 13.22 5.31 -0.25
C GLN A 81 13.11 4.15 -1.25
N PRO A 82 14.19 3.78 -1.97
CA PRO A 82 14.18 2.66 -2.90
C PRO A 82 14.42 1.30 -2.21
N ALA A 83 15.17 1.30 -1.11
CA ALA A 83 15.46 0.11 -0.30
C ALA A 83 15.80 0.52 1.14
N ILE A 84 15.51 -0.36 2.09
CA ILE A 84 15.67 -0.08 3.53
C ILE A 84 17.09 0.34 3.91
N TRP A 85 18.12 -0.20 3.26
CA TRP A 85 19.52 0.10 3.57
C TRP A 85 20.02 1.40 2.93
N MET A 86 19.28 1.97 1.99
CA MET A 86 19.66 3.21 1.31
C MET A 86 19.16 4.46 2.06
N GLY A 87 18.15 4.30 2.90
CA GLY A 87 17.49 5.40 3.60
C GLY A 87 16.58 6.22 2.69
N ASP A 88 15.96 7.24 3.28
CA ASP A 88 15.00 8.12 2.63
C ASP A 88 15.53 9.55 2.51
N TYR A 89 15.05 10.29 1.50
CA TYR A 89 15.41 11.68 1.28
C TYR A 89 14.16 12.52 0.99
N GLY A 90 14.15 13.78 1.45
CA GLY A 90 13.05 14.70 1.21
C GLY A 90 11.70 14.23 1.76
N GLN A 91 11.73 13.39 2.80
CA GLN A 91 10.53 12.80 3.38
C GLN A 91 9.64 13.84 4.08
N VAL A 92 8.33 13.67 3.98
CA VAL A 92 7.32 14.51 4.66
C VAL A 92 6.37 13.59 5.42
N SER A 93 6.16 13.82 6.71
CA SER A 93 5.41 12.93 7.62
C SER A 93 4.22 13.60 8.27
#